data_AF-A0A0M3HPR2-F1
#
_entry.id   AF-A0A0M3HPR2-F1
#
_cell.length_a   1.000
_cell.length_b   1.000
_cell.length_c   1.000
_cell.angle_alpha   90.00
_cell.angle_beta   90.00
_cell.angle_gamma   90.00
#
_symmetry.space_group_name_H-M   'P 1'
#
loop_
_entity.id
_entity.type
_entity.pdbx_description
1 polymer ?
#
loop_
_entity_poly.entity_id
_entity_poly.type
_entity_poly.pdbx_seq_one_letter_code
_entity_poly.pdbx_strand_id
1 'polypeptide(L)'
;LKDVRHIVDGTEAYEDGSFELEGENRDATTAFEPVIVVYHQCGQLKRKNSTYRRFAIKVPAVYVNANKTFDIGRINLDLFYPGQKDGIKFEHFTKPLKVSGELFCTGQPEAVRTVRMFSSLKQDSESFVAEETLDGDLFHIDSGRATLDEPILQINHQCDMSYSEITKGLYRQFVIRIPFFYYNAGRVGLREFNIGKLSLHLIYPGEVSRRLSDL
;
A
#
# COMPACT_ATOMS: atom_id res chain seq x y z
N LEU A 1 -1.87 -19.29 -17.91
CA LEU A 1 -1.47 -18.83 -16.57
C LEU A 1 -2.16 -19.71 -15.54
N LYS A 2 -1.42 -20.31 -14.61
CA LYS A 2 -2.02 -21.04 -13.48
C LYS A 2 -2.62 -19.99 -12.54
N ASP A 3 -3.93 -19.84 -12.65
CA ASP A 3 -4.87 -19.36 -11.63
C ASP A 3 -4.32 -18.39 -10.55
N VAL A 4 -4.63 -17.11 -10.74
CA VAL A 4 -4.30 -15.98 -9.83
C VAL A 4 -4.76 -16.24 -8.39
N ARG A 5 -5.72 -17.15 -8.17
CA ARG A 5 -6.20 -17.55 -6.84
C ARG A 5 -5.10 -18.13 -5.94
N HIS A 6 -4.01 -18.65 -6.50
CA HIS A 6 -2.89 -19.21 -5.71
C HIS A 6 -1.79 -18.19 -5.38
N ILE A 7 -1.91 -16.94 -5.85
CA ILE A 7 -0.99 -15.89 -5.43
C ILE A 7 -1.53 -15.31 -4.12
N VAL A 8 -0.78 -15.53 -3.05
CA VAL A 8 -1.16 -15.08 -1.70
C VAL A 8 -0.57 -13.72 -1.35
N ASP A 9 0.58 -13.39 -1.93
CA ASP A 9 1.21 -12.08 -1.87
C ASP A 9 2.16 -11.89 -3.08
N GLY A 10 2.54 -10.65 -3.37
CA GLY A 10 3.54 -10.29 -4.35
C GLY A 10 4.05 -8.88 -4.08
N THR A 11 5.26 -8.56 -4.52
CA THR A 11 5.82 -7.22 -4.38
C THR A 11 6.85 -6.97 -5.47
N GLU A 12 7.08 -5.70 -5.79
CA GLU A 12 8.34 -5.27 -6.40
C GLU A 12 9.39 -5.06 -5.30
N ALA A 13 10.65 -5.29 -5.65
CA ALA A 13 11.76 -5.04 -4.73
C ALA A 13 11.98 -3.53 -4.57
N TYR A 14 12.47 -3.11 -3.41
CA TYR A 14 12.91 -1.74 -3.16
C TYR A 14 14.12 -1.37 -4.04
N GLU A 15 14.48 -0.09 -4.07
CA GLU A 15 15.63 0.41 -4.84
C GLU A 15 16.95 -0.29 -4.48
N ASP A 16 17.11 -0.71 -3.23
CA ASP A 16 18.27 -1.46 -2.74
C ASP A 16 18.22 -2.97 -3.06
N GLY A 17 17.13 -3.44 -3.67
CA GLY A 17 16.86 -4.82 -4.03
C GLY A 17 16.27 -5.68 -2.92
N SER A 18 16.01 -5.12 -1.73
CA SER A 18 15.32 -5.84 -0.65
C SER A 18 13.83 -6.03 -0.98
N PHE A 19 13.15 -6.94 -0.28
CA PHE A 19 11.71 -7.13 -0.38
C PHE A 19 11.17 -7.90 0.82
N GLU A 20 9.86 -7.80 1.05
CA GLU A 20 9.16 -8.56 2.09
C GLU A 20 7.83 -9.10 1.54
N LEU A 21 7.50 -10.34 1.89
CA LEU A 21 6.28 -11.02 1.49
C LEU A 21 5.60 -11.63 2.72
N GLU A 22 4.29 -11.41 2.86
CA GLU A 22 3.44 -11.98 3.91
C GLU A 22 2.26 -12.71 3.26
N GLY A 23 2.33 -14.04 3.23
CA GLY A 23 1.30 -14.88 2.62
C GLY A 23 0.48 -15.62 3.67
N GLU A 24 -0.84 -15.51 3.59
CA GLU A 24 -1.79 -16.29 4.39
C GLU A 24 -2.49 -17.35 3.53
N ASN A 25 -2.76 -18.53 4.10
CA ASN A 25 -3.58 -19.53 3.43
C ASN A 25 -5.05 -19.11 3.43
N ARG A 26 -5.55 -18.70 2.26
CA ARG A 26 -6.97 -18.34 2.06
C ARG A 26 -7.87 -19.52 1.69
N ASP A 27 -7.28 -20.69 1.46
CA ASP A 27 -8.00 -21.92 1.12
C ASP A 27 -7.61 -23.05 2.07
N ALA A 28 -8.44 -23.29 3.08
CA ALA A 28 -8.24 -24.34 4.07
C ALA A 28 -8.29 -25.76 3.48
N THR A 29 -8.76 -25.94 2.24
CA THR A 29 -8.85 -27.25 1.58
C THR A 29 -7.54 -27.67 0.90
N THR A 30 -6.62 -26.73 0.66
CA THR A 30 -5.34 -26.97 -0.01
C THR A 30 -4.18 -26.87 0.98
N ALA A 31 -3.25 -27.83 0.93
CA ALA A 31 -2.04 -27.77 1.74
C ALA A 31 -1.22 -26.51 1.40
N PHE A 32 -0.86 -25.73 2.43
CA PHE A 32 -0.14 -24.48 2.24
C PHE A 32 1.36 -24.74 2.07
N GLU A 33 1.78 -24.92 0.82
CA GLU A 33 3.19 -25.09 0.45
C GLU A 33 3.68 -23.91 -0.40
N PRO A 34 4.03 -22.77 0.21
CA PRO A 34 4.35 -21.57 -0.54
C PRO A 34 5.68 -21.69 -1.30
N VAL A 35 5.72 -21.03 -2.46
CA VAL A 35 6.92 -20.85 -3.27
C VAL A 35 7.08 -19.37 -3.57
N ILE A 36 8.31 -18.86 -3.45
CA ILE A 36 8.64 -17.49 -3.88
C ILE A 36 8.98 -17.58 -5.37
N VAL A 37 8.22 -16.86 -6.20
CA VAL A 37 8.47 -16.80 -7.65
C VAL A 37 9.10 -15.46 -7.97
N VAL A 38 10.34 -15.49 -8.44
CA VAL A 38 11.08 -14.28 -8.79
C VAL A 38 10.97 -14.04 -10.30
N TYR A 39 10.51 -12.86 -10.67
CA TYR A 39 10.52 -12.35 -12.04
C TYR A 39 11.56 -11.23 -12.15
N HIS A 40 12.47 -11.30 -13.12
CA HIS A 40 13.51 -10.27 -13.28
C HIS A 40 13.98 -10.11 -14.73
N GLN A 41 14.65 -8.99 -15.00
CA GLN A 41 15.23 -8.68 -16.32
C GLN A 41 16.76 -8.55 -16.31
N CYS A 42 17.41 -8.81 -15.17
CA CYS A 42 18.87 -8.77 -15.03
C CYS A 42 19.57 -9.63 -16.08
N GLY A 43 20.68 -9.13 -16.62
CA GLY A 43 21.47 -9.80 -17.66
C GLY A 43 20.73 -10.08 -18.98
N GLN A 44 19.54 -9.54 -19.22
CA GLN A 44 18.85 -9.67 -20.50
C GLN A 44 19.38 -8.64 -21.53
N LEU A 45 19.51 -9.07 -22.78
CA LEU A 45 19.83 -8.17 -23.89
C LEU A 45 18.66 -7.20 -24.14
N LYS A 46 18.96 -5.91 -24.43
CA LYS A 46 17.97 -4.83 -24.65
C LYS A 46 16.79 -5.19 -25.58
N ARG A 47 17.01 -6.07 -26.56
CA ARG A 47 15.96 -6.55 -27.49
C ARG A 47 14.91 -7.48 -26.86
N LYS A 48 15.11 -7.94 -25.62
CA LYS A 48 14.20 -8.80 -24.83
C LYS A 48 13.57 -8.09 -23.62
N ASN A 49 13.73 -6.77 -23.49
CA ASN A 49 13.23 -5.99 -22.35
C ASN A 49 11.70 -5.96 -22.19
N SER A 50 10.94 -6.56 -23.12
CA SER A 50 9.50 -6.78 -22.96
C SER A 50 9.15 -8.11 -22.27
N THR A 51 10.16 -8.89 -21.85
CA THR A 51 9.97 -10.20 -21.21
C THR A 51 10.83 -10.36 -19.96
N TYR A 52 10.44 -11.30 -19.10
CA TYR A 52 11.07 -11.58 -17.83
C TYR A 52 11.67 -12.99 -17.82
N ARG A 53 12.73 -13.15 -17.02
CA ARG A 53 13.20 -14.45 -16.54
C ARG A 53 12.45 -14.79 -15.27
N ARG A 54 12.16 -16.08 -15.06
CA ARG A 54 11.38 -16.58 -13.92
C ARG A 54 12.01 -17.81 -13.32
N PHE A 55 12.22 -17.82 -12.02
CA PHE A 55 12.54 -19.02 -11.24
C PHE A 55 11.73 -19.05 -9.95
N ALA A 56 11.74 -20.19 -9.25
CA ALA A 56 10.99 -20.36 -8.00
C ALA A 56 11.88 -20.95 -6.90
N ILE A 57 11.69 -20.47 -5.68
CA ILE A 57 12.33 -20.95 -4.47
C ILE A 57 11.24 -21.57 -3.59
N LYS A 58 11.41 -22.82 -3.17
CA LYS A 58 10.49 -23.44 -2.22
C LYS A 58 10.75 -22.89 -0.82
N VAL A 59 9.71 -22.42 -0.14
CA VAL A 59 9.82 -22.03 1.28
C VAL A 59 9.92 -23.32 2.09
N PRO A 60 10.93 -23.49 2.95
CA PRO A 60 11.05 -24.69 3.77
C PRO A 60 9.87 -24.79 4.75
N ALA A 61 9.29 -25.99 4.90
CA ALA A 61 8.10 -26.22 5.71
C ALA A 61 8.24 -25.77 7.17
N VAL A 62 9.47 -25.73 7.71
CA VAL A 62 9.77 -25.26 9.07
C VAL A 62 9.48 -23.77 9.30
N TYR A 63 9.31 -22.98 8.22
CA TYR A 63 8.92 -21.57 8.29
C TYR A 63 7.43 -21.35 8.04
N VAL A 64 6.69 -22.39 7.63
CA VAL A 64 5.26 -22.28 7.35
C VAL A 64 4.47 -22.45 8.66
N ASN A 65 3.55 -21.53 8.94
CA ASN A 65 2.83 -21.44 10.22
C ASN A 65 3.76 -21.36 11.46
N ALA A 66 4.99 -20.89 11.25
CA ALA A 66 5.95 -20.62 12.31
C ALA A 66 5.98 -19.13 12.60
N ASN A 67 6.23 -18.75 13.85
CA ASN A 67 6.51 -17.36 14.21
C ASN A 67 7.98 -17.00 13.87
N LYS A 68 8.39 -17.27 12.62
CA LYS A 68 9.75 -17.11 12.09
C LYS A 68 9.72 -16.69 10.63
N THR A 69 10.57 -15.73 10.28
CA THR A 69 10.76 -15.29 8.89
C THR A 69 11.75 -16.20 8.16
N PHE A 70 11.42 -16.56 6.93
CA PHE A 70 12.36 -17.21 6.02
C PHE A 70 13.14 -16.15 5.24
N ASP A 71 14.39 -15.92 5.62
CA ASP A 71 15.31 -15.05 4.89
C ASP A 71 16.04 -15.87 3.81
N ILE A 72 15.84 -15.52 2.53
CA ILE A 72 16.50 -16.17 1.40
C ILE A 72 17.94 -15.68 1.18
N GLY A 73 18.36 -14.67 1.94
CA GLY A 73 19.65 -14.00 1.82
C GLY A 73 19.75 -13.15 0.56
N ARG A 74 20.99 -12.82 0.19
CA ARG A 74 21.30 -12.05 -1.01
C ARG A 74 21.52 -12.97 -2.20
N ILE A 75 20.75 -12.76 -3.26
CA ILE A 75 20.80 -13.57 -4.48
C ILE A 75 21.29 -12.70 -5.65
N ASN A 76 22.25 -13.20 -6.43
CA ASN A 76 22.70 -12.54 -7.65
C ASN A 76 21.80 -12.94 -8.83
N LEU A 77 21.00 -12.00 -9.34
CA LEU A 77 20.04 -12.23 -10.41
C LEU A 77 20.67 -12.26 -11.82
N ASP A 78 21.96 -11.97 -11.97
CA ASP A 78 22.66 -12.15 -13.26
C ASP A 78 22.98 -13.62 -13.54
N LEU A 79 22.91 -14.49 -12.52
CA LEU A 79 23.13 -15.93 -12.65
C LEU A 79 21.90 -16.66 -13.19
N PHE A 80 22.14 -17.81 -13.83
CA PHE A 80 21.08 -18.72 -14.26
C PHE A 80 20.81 -19.79 -13.20
N TYR A 81 19.61 -19.78 -12.62
CA TYR A 81 19.19 -20.71 -11.56
C TYR A 81 18.53 -21.97 -12.14
N PRO A 82 18.58 -23.11 -11.41
CA PRO A 82 17.88 -24.33 -11.83
C PRO A 82 16.39 -24.09 -12.10
N GLY A 83 15.90 -24.59 -13.24
CA GLY A 83 14.49 -24.44 -13.64
C GLY A 83 14.07 -23.03 -14.05
N GLN A 84 15.02 -22.10 -14.23
CA GLN A 84 14.73 -20.76 -14.73
C GLN A 84 14.18 -20.81 -16.16
N LYS A 85 13.15 -20.01 -16.42
CA LYS A 85 12.51 -19.86 -17.74
C LYS A 85 12.66 -18.44 -18.23
N ASP A 86 12.84 -18.28 -19.54
CA ASP A 86 12.97 -16.99 -20.21
C ASP A 86 11.75 -16.67 -21.07
N GLY A 87 11.63 -15.40 -21.49
CA GLY A 87 10.60 -14.97 -22.43
C GLY A 87 9.20 -14.89 -21.82
N ILE A 88 9.10 -14.79 -20.50
CA ILE A 88 7.81 -14.73 -19.80
C ILE A 88 7.25 -13.32 -19.91
N LYS A 89 6.00 -13.18 -20.37
CA LYS A 89 5.25 -11.94 -20.20
C LYS A 89 4.77 -11.85 -18.75
N PHE A 90 5.14 -10.78 -18.06
CA PHE A 90 4.64 -10.50 -16.73
C PHE A 90 3.36 -9.68 -16.85
N GLU A 91 2.29 -10.15 -16.22
CA GLU A 91 1.06 -9.38 -16.07
C GLU A 91 1.16 -8.70 -14.71
N HIS A 92 1.26 -7.37 -14.71
CA HIS A 92 1.19 -6.61 -13.47
C HIS A 92 -0.21 -6.75 -12.89
N PHE A 93 -0.29 -7.26 -11.69
CA PHE A 93 -1.55 -7.38 -10.97
C PHE A 93 -1.68 -6.18 -10.04
N THR A 94 -2.25 -5.10 -10.54
CA THR A 94 -2.55 -3.92 -9.72
C THR A 94 -3.94 -4.11 -9.09
N LYS A 95 -3.98 -4.33 -7.77
CA LYS A 95 -5.22 -4.13 -7.01
C LYS A 95 -5.29 -2.67 -6.54
N PRO A 96 -6.49 -2.08 -6.42
CA PRO A 96 -6.67 -0.77 -5.82
C PRO A 96 -6.18 -0.76 -4.36
N LEU A 97 -5.44 0.27 -3.99
CA LEU A 97 -5.06 0.55 -2.61
C LEU A 97 -6.30 0.86 -1.79
N LYS A 98 -6.48 0.12 -0.69
CA LYS A 98 -7.56 0.33 0.28
C LYS A 98 -6.96 0.77 1.61
N VAL A 99 -7.51 1.83 2.18
CA VAL A 99 -7.07 2.39 3.45
C VAL A 99 -8.26 2.63 4.36
N SER A 100 -8.13 2.32 5.65
CA SER A 100 -9.13 2.62 6.66
C SER A 100 -8.53 3.04 7.98
N GLY A 101 -9.39 3.52 8.86
CA GLY A 101 -9.07 3.81 10.24
C GLY A 101 -10.24 4.46 10.96
N GLU A 102 -10.00 4.83 12.20
CA GLU A 102 -10.94 5.59 13.02
C GLU A 102 -10.35 6.95 13.39
N LEU A 103 -11.09 8.03 13.16
CA LEU A 103 -10.73 9.39 13.53
C LEU A 103 -11.77 9.95 14.49
N PHE A 104 -11.38 10.23 15.74
CA PHE A 104 -12.35 10.60 16.77
C PHE A 104 -11.97 11.88 17.51
N CYS A 105 -13.01 12.58 17.97
CA CYS A 105 -12.91 13.77 18.78
C CYS A 105 -13.80 13.62 20.03
N THR A 106 -13.19 13.24 21.15
CA THR A 106 -13.87 13.12 22.45
C THR A 106 -14.68 14.37 22.80
N GLY A 107 -15.99 14.23 22.96
CA GLY A 107 -16.87 15.34 23.33
C GLY A 107 -17.18 16.34 22.20
N GLN A 108 -16.74 16.08 20.97
CA GLN A 108 -17.01 16.90 19.79
C GLN A 108 -17.46 16.03 18.59
N PRO A 109 -18.61 15.33 18.66
CA PRO A 109 -19.07 14.45 17.58
C PRO A 109 -19.40 15.21 16.29
N GLU A 110 -19.84 16.47 16.41
CA GLU A 110 -20.20 17.34 15.28
C GLU A 110 -18.98 17.96 14.58
N ALA A 111 -17.76 17.73 15.08
CA ALA A 111 -16.57 18.28 14.45
C ALA A 111 -16.31 17.62 13.09
N VAL A 112 -16.19 18.45 12.05
CA VAL A 112 -15.96 17.99 10.68
C VAL A 112 -14.59 17.33 10.58
N ARG A 113 -14.55 16.18 9.93
CA ARG A 113 -13.38 15.35 9.68
C ARG A 113 -13.43 14.86 8.25
N THR A 114 -12.35 15.08 7.51
CA THR A 114 -12.26 14.75 6.10
C THR A 114 -10.90 14.12 5.79
N VAL A 115 -10.93 12.99 5.10
CA VAL A 115 -9.75 12.27 4.63
C VAL A 115 -9.64 12.45 3.13
N ARG A 116 -8.49 12.92 2.64
CA ARG A 116 -8.17 13.00 1.20
C ARG A 116 -7.03 12.05 0.88
N MET A 117 -7.17 11.26 -0.18
CA MET A 117 -6.08 10.48 -0.76
C MET A 117 -5.49 11.22 -1.96
N PHE A 118 -4.17 11.31 -1.99
CA PHE A 118 -3.42 11.76 -3.15
C PHE A 118 -2.50 10.65 -3.64
N SER A 119 -2.27 10.59 -4.94
CA SER A 119 -1.41 9.61 -5.60
C SER A 119 0.08 9.92 -5.45
N SER A 120 0.43 11.17 -5.08
CA SER A 120 1.79 11.62 -4.84
C SER A 120 1.85 12.72 -3.76
N LEU A 121 3.06 13.10 -3.35
CA LEU A 121 3.30 14.15 -2.36
C LEU A 121 2.87 15.57 -2.79
N LYS A 122 2.53 15.79 -4.07
CA LYS A 122 2.26 17.13 -4.64
C LYS A 122 0.98 17.78 -4.12
N GLN A 123 -0.05 16.99 -3.81
CA GLN A 123 -1.34 17.47 -3.30
C GLN A 123 -2.03 18.51 -4.20
N ASP A 124 -1.89 18.35 -5.51
CA ASP A 124 -2.58 19.10 -6.55
C ASP A 124 -3.77 18.31 -7.14
N SER A 125 -4.54 18.95 -8.02
CA SER A 125 -5.71 18.38 -8.69
C SER A 125 -5.40 17.10 -9.47
N GLU A 126 -4.23 17.03 -10.10
CA GLU A 126 -3.78 15.87 -10.87
C GLU A 126 -3.42 14.68 -9.97
N SER A 127 -2.94 14.97 -8.76
CA SER A 127 -2.63 13.96 -7.76
C SER A 127 -3.81 13.56 -6.90
N PHE A 128 -4.95 14.26 -6.95
CA PHE A 128 -6.12 13.91 -6.14
C PHE A 128 -6.75 12.58 -6.59
N VAL A 129 -7.06 11.71 -5.64
CA VAL A 129 -7.63 10.39 -5.91
C VAL A 129 -9.06 10.27 -5.39
N ALA A 130 -9.25 10.54 -4.10
CA ALA A 130 -10.54 10.37 -3.45
C ALA A 130 -10.62 11.21 -2.17
N GLU A 131 -11.85 11.48 -1.72
CA GLU A 131 -12.16 12.17 -0.47
C GLU A 131 -13.30 11.44 0.24
N GLU A 132 -13.23 11.41 1.56
CA GLU A 132 -14.32 10.98 2.43
C GLU A 132 -14.48 11.98 3.57
N THR A 133 -15.69 12.50 3.76
CA THR A 133 -16.05 13.26 4.97
C THR A 133 -16.81 12.32 5.90
N LEU A 134 -16.39 12.28 7.17
CA LEU A 134 -16.84 11.28 8.12
C LEU A 134 -18.10 11.74 8.86
N ASP A 135 -19.16 10.94 8.78
CA ASP A 135 -20.37 11.09 9.60
C ASP A 135 -20.22 10.44 11.00
N GLY A 136 -19.25 9.54 11.15
CA GLY A 136 -18.90 8.86 12.40
C GLY A 136 -17.41 8.94 12.67
N ASP A 137 -16.84 7.88 13.26
CA ASP A 137 -15.39 7.81 13.48
C ASP A 137 -14.69 6.99 12.40
N LEU A 138 -15.37 6.05 11.73
CA LEU A 138 -14.77 5.14 10.75
C LEU A 138 -14.69 5.79 9.37
N PHE A 139 -13.60 5.52 8.63
CA PHE A 139 -13.49 5.83 7.20
C PHE A 139 -12.93 4.64 6.40
N HIS A 140 -13.23 4.59 5.11
CA HIS A 140 -12.71 3.62 4.15
C HIS A 140 -12.55 4.24 2.76
N ILE A 141 -11.31 4.40 2.31
CA ILE A 141 -10.96 5.02 1.03
C ILE A 141 -10.25 4.03 0.09
N ASP A 142 -10.65 4.02 -1.18
CA ASP A 142 -10.14 3.11 -2.22
C ASP A 142 -9.56 3.94 -3.37
N SER A 143 -8.35 3.58 -3.85
CA SER A 143 -7.66 4.31 -4.90
C SER A 143 -8.23 4.09 -6.30
N GLY A 144 -9.18 3.17 -6.45
CA GLY A 144 -9.75 2.73 -7.71
C GLY A 144 -8.68 2.31 -8.70
N ARG A 145 -8.65 2.99 -9.85
CA ARG A 145 -7.69 2.73 -10.93
C ARG A 145 -6.58 3.79 -11.01
N ALA A 146 -6.41 4.62 -9.99
CA ALA A 146 -5.37 5.64 -9.98
C ALA A 146 -3.97 5.01 -10.02
N THR A 147 -3.08 5.62 -10.80
CA THR A 147 -1.65 5.32 -10.75
C THR A 147 -1.06 5.99 -9.52
N LEU A 148 -0.31 5.25 -8.70
CA LEU A 148 0.21 5.71 -7.42
C LEU A 148 1.74 5.87 -7.49
N ASP A 149 2.24 7.02 -7.07
CA ASP A 149 3.64 7.45 -7.11
C ASP A 149 3.96 8.16 -5.77
N GLU A 150 4.06 7.36 -4.70
CA GLU A 150 4.11 7.81 -3.29
C GLU A 150 2.78 8.40 -2.76
N PRO A 151 1.71 7.59 -2.71
CA PRO A 151 0.42 8.06 -2.24
C PRO A 151 0.45 8.41 -0.76
N ILE A 152 -0.39 9.38 -0.41
CA ILE A 152 -0.54 9.88 0.95
C ILE A 152 -2.01 10.04 1.33
N LEU A 153 -2.27 9.98 2.64
CA LEU A 153 -3.52 10.44 3.23
C LEU A 153 -3.30 11.81 3.87
N GLN A 154 -4.11 12.78 3.49
CA GLN A 154 -4.23 14.05 4.17
C GLN A 154 -5.47 14.01 5.07
N ILE A 155 -5.25 14.13 6.37
CA ILE A 155 -6.31 14.22 7.38
C ILE A 155 -6.60 15.68 7.64
N ASN A 156 -7.86 16.08 7.53
CA ASN A 156 -8.33 17.44 7.77
C ASN A 156 -9.41 17.39 8.85
N HIS A 157 -9.32 18.23 9.88
CA HIS A 157 -10.32 18.22 10.94
C HIS A 157 -10.51 19.58 11.59
N GLN A 158 -11.67 19.73 12.23
CA GLN A 158 -12.04 20.95 12.98
C GLN A 158 -12.11 20.75 14.49
N CYS A 159 -11.54 19.65 14.99
CA CYS A 159 -11.52 19.37 16.42
C CYS A 159 -10.66 20.36 17.19
N ASP A 160 -11.17 20.80 18.33
CA ASP A 160 -10.63 21.86 19.19
C ASP A 160 -10.44 23.22 18.48
N MET A 161 -11.12 23.44 17.34
CA MET A 161 -11.11 24.74 16.66
C MET A 161 -12.19 25.66 17.21
N SER A 162 -11.88 26.95 17.32
CA SER A 162 -12.86 27.95 17.72
C SER A 162 -13.90 28.17 16.62
N TYR A 163 -15.10 28.62 17.01
CA TYR A 163 -16.15 29.03 16.07
C TYR A 163 -15.63 30.04 15.02
N SER A 164 -14.74 30.95 15.42
CA SER A 164 -14.14 31.94 14.52
C SER A 164 -13.23 31.35 13.45
N GLU A 165 -12.59 30.21 13.73
CA GLU A 165 -11.72 29.52 12.77
C GLU A 165 -12.54 28.64 11.82
N ILE A 166 -13.55 27.95 12.37
CA ILE A 166 -14.51 27.14 11.61
C ILE A 166 -15.22 28.00 10.57
N THR A 167 -15.74 29.16 10.97
CA THR A 167 -16.42 30.10 10.07
C THR A 167 -15.49 30.72 9.01
N LYS A 168 -14.16 30.72 9.23
CA LYS A 168 -13.17 31.12 8.22
C LYS A 168 -12.81 30.01 7.24
N GLY A 169 -13.39 28.82 7.41
CA GLY A 169 -13.14 27.62 6.61
C GLY A 169 -11.77 26.99 6.89
N LEU A 170 -11.24 27.17 8.10
CA LEU A 170 -9.95 26.60 8.49
C LEU A 170 -10.11 25.16 8.96
N TYR A 171 -9.07 24.38 8.71
CA TYR A 171 -8.91 23.00 9.15
C TYR A 171 -7.49 22.81 9.67
N ARG A 172 -7.35 22.01 10.73
CA ARG A 172 -6.09 21.40 11.12
C ARG A 172 -5.80 20.25 10.16
N GLN A 173 -4.59 20.20 9.61
CA GLN A 173 -4.24 19.29 8.53
C GLN A 173 -2.88 18.65 8.77
N PHE A 174 -2.78 17.33 8.60
CA PHE A 174 -1.53 16.59 8.62
C PHE A 174 -1.55 15.44 7.61
N VAL A 175 -0.38 14.90 7.29
CA VAL A 175 -0.20 13.90 6.25
C VAL A 175 0.34 12.59 6.85
N ILE A 176 -0.26 11.48 6.44
CA ILE A 176 0.22 10.13 6.70
C ILE A 176 0.77 9.57 5.38
N ARG A 177 2.04 9.15 5.41
CA ARG A 177 2.65 8.44 4.28
C ARG A 177 2.20 6.99 4.29
N ILE A 178 1.80 6.49 3.12
CA ILE A 178 1.42 5.10 2.97
C ILE A 178 2.70 4.30 2.70
N PRO A 179 2.97 3.21 3.43
CA PRO A 179 4.16 2.43 3.17
C PRO A 179 4.15 1.79 1.78
N PHE A 180 5.32 1.75 1.11
CA PHE A 180 5.50 1.24 -0.26
C PHE A 180 4.87 -0.11 -0.54
N PHE A 181 4.92 -1.00 0.46
CA PHE A 181 4.35 -2.34 0.36
C PHE A 181 2.82 -2.35 0.17
N TYR A 182 2.09 -1.27 0.45
CA TYR A 182 0.64 -1.22 0.20
C TYR A 182 0.25 -0.75 -1.20
N TYR A 183 1.16 -0.19 -1.99
CA TYR A 183 0.78 0.43 -3.28
C TYR A 183 1.66 0.05 -4.48
N ASN A 184 2.68 -0.78 -4.30
CA ASN A 184 3.52 -1.18 -5.42
C ASN A 184 2.80 -2.14 -6.40
N ALA A 185 3.25 -2.13 -7.67
CA ALA A 185 2.57 -2.81 -8.78
C ALA A 185 2.69 -4.36 -8.76
N GLY A 186 3.41 -4.93 -7.79
CA GLY A 186 3.60 -6.37 -7.64
C GLY A 186 2.56 -7.07 -6.75
N ARG A 187 1.72 -6.33 -6.02
CA ARG A 187 0.83 -6.84 -4.97
C ARG A 187 -0.49 -7.44 -5.48
N VAL A 188 -0.53 -8.77 -5.62
CA VAL A 188 -1.78 -9.53 -5.77
C VAL A 188 -2.43 -9.71 -4.39
N GLY A 189 -3.27 -8.77 -3.97
CA GLY A 189 -4.06 -8.93 -2.74
C GLY A 189 -3.68 -7.95 -1.65
N LEU A 190 -4.16 -6.72 -1.78
CA LEU A 190 -3.95 -5.72 -0.74
C LEU A 190 -4.77 -6.08 0.49
N ARG A 191 -4.04 -6.42 1.56
CA ARG A 191 -4.47 -6.17 2.93
C ARG A 191 -4.71 -4.67 3.02
N GLU A 192 -5.91 -4.32 3.48
CA GLU A 192 -6.28 -2.95 3.75
C GLU A 192 -5.24 -2.32 4.69
N PHE A 193 -4.72 -1.14 4.31
CA PHE A 193 -3.87 -0.37 5.21
C PHE A 193 -4.75 0.25 6.29
N ASN A 194 -4.73 -0.32 7.48
CA ASN A 194 -5.48 0.24 8.61
C ASN A 194 -4.55 1.14 9.42
N ILE A 195 -4.83 2.44 9.48
CA ILE A 195 -4.02 3.42 10.24
C ILE A 195 -4.31 3.38 11.75
N GLY A 196 -5.20 2.49 12.19
CA GLY A 196 -5.66 2.37 13.56
C GLY A 196 -6.68 3.43 13.94
N LYS A 197 -6.76 3.69 15.25
CA LYS A 197 -7.66 4.66 15.85
C LYS A 197 -6.87 5.88 16.32
N LEU A 198 -7.16 7.03 15.74
CA LEU A 198 -6.45 8.29 15.96
C LEU A 198 -7.34 9.31 16.68
N SER A 199 -6.84 9.80 17.82
CA SER A 199 -7.44 10.97 18.48
C SER A 199 -6.97 12.22 17.76
N LEU A 200 -7.92 13.07 17.35
CA LEU A 200 -7.60 14.33 16.69
C LEU A 200 -7.53 15.53 17.66
N HIS A 201 -7.58 15.25 18.97
CA HIS A 201 -7.21 16.24 20.00
C HIS A 201 -5.69 16.41 20.12
N LEU A 202 -4.92 15.43 19.65
CA LEU A 202 -3.46 15.48 19.64
C LEU A 202 -2.97 16.42 18.54
N ILE A 203 -1.71 16.86 18.67
CA ILE A 203 -1.00 17.59 17.61
C ILE A 203 -0.06 16.60 16.92
N TYR A 204 -0.26 16.37 15.64
CA TYR A 204 0.57 15.46 14.85
C TYR A 204 1.81 16.16 14.27
N PRO A 205 2.90 15.43 13.97
CA PRO A 205 4.07 16.00 13.32
C PRO A 205 3.71 16.65 11.97
N GLY A 206 4.19 17.88 11.76
CA GLY A 206 3.94 18.63 10.53
C GLY A 206 2.51 19.15 10.36
N GLU A 207 1.70 19.11 11.43
CA GLU A 207 0.33 19.61 11.38
C GLU A 207 0.27 21.13 11.21
N VAL A 208 -0.62 21.60 10.33
CA VAL A 208 -0.82 23.03 10.02
C VAL A 208 -2.29 23.40 10.03
N SER A 209 -2.61 24.66 10.34
CA SER A 209 -3.97 25.19 10.22
C SER A 209 -4.09 26.03 8.95
N ARG A 210 -4.93 25.59 8.01
CA ARG A 210 -5.15 26.28 6.73
C ARG A 210 -6.51 25.90 6.13
N ARG A 211 -6.92 26.63 5.07
CA ARG A 211 -8.11 26.25 4.28
C ARG A 211 -7.84 24.97 3.50
N LEU A 212 -8.91 24.25 3.17
CA LEU A 212 -8.80 23.16 2.20
C LEU A 212 -8.39 23.74 0.85
N SER A 213 -7.46 23.08 0.17
CA SER A 213 -7.13 23.42 -1.21
C SER A 213 -8.37 23.18 -2.09
N ASP A 214 -8.67 24.14 -2.96
CA ASP A 214 -9.58 23.92 -4.08
C ASP A 214 -8.87 22.94 -5.03
N LEU A 215 -9.51 21.80 -5.29
CA LEU A 215 -9.01 20.72 -6.14
C LEU A 215 -9.63 20.80 -7.53
#